data_AF-A0A8H5DTJ2-F1
#
_entry.id   AF-A0A8H5DTJ2-F1
#
_cell.length_a   1.000
_cell.length_b   1.000
_cell.length_c   1.000
_cell.angle_alpha   90.00
_cell.angle_beta   90.00
_cell.angle_gamma   90.00
#
_symmetry.space_group_name_H-M   'P 1'
#
loop_
_entity.id
_entity.type
_entity.pdbx_description
1 polymer ?
#
loop_
_entity_poly.entity_id
_entity_poly.type
_entity_poly.pdbx_seq_one_letter_code
_entity_poly.pdbx_strand_id
1 'polypeptide(L)'
;MHKFISGTEEGPDQWVGQMSPDRKYMDSILLCKSDKALPYMSVGKRSKSWGNRIRSFFMNVKIEDTKGKKIDVMTWPTSIDRDGNMQFDNKPPSDSTLTKEQLKPDVLVFATGYTRDFPFLDNEYPTVAQTNIREIYKEGDVTLGYIGFVRPSIGAIPPLAELQAQLWVLHLLQHQYPREVPSVRDSNALESYNLDYRLHPRGNYSFYETKRAVDHESYAYQLALDIGSAPKAGSVMKKG
;
A
#
# COMPACT_ATOMS: atom_id res chain seq x y z
N MET A 1 -10.13 16.57 -11.17
CA MET A 1 -10.14 15.65 -12.32
C MET A 1 -10.61 14.24 -11.95
N HIS A 2 -10.15 13.63 -10.84
CA HIS A 2 -10.50 12.24 -10.50
C HIS A 2 -12.01 11.96 -10.44
N LYS A 3 -12.83 12.80 -9.77
CA LYS A 3 -14.32 12.62 -9.69
C LYS A 3 -15.01 12.46 -11.06
N PHE A 4 -14.53 13.15 -12.09
CA PHE A 4 -15.14 13.10 -13.43
C PHE A 4 -14.89 11.77 -14.12
N ILE A 5 -13.78 11.10 -13.79
CA ILE A 5 -13.38 9.81 -14.33
C ILE A 5 -13.98 8.68 -13.46
N SER A 6 -13.75 8.75 -12.15
CA SER A 6 -14.14 7.71 -11.19
C SER A 6 -15.61 7.74 -10.77
N GLY A 7 -16.32 8.86 -10.94
CA GLY A 7 -17.69 9.07 -10.46
C GLY A 7 -17.80 9.36 -8.96
N THR A 8 -16.81 8.96 -8.17
CA THR A 8 -16.76 9.09 -6.70
C THR A 8 -15.38 9.54 -6.24
N GLU A 9 -15.29 10.23 -5.11
CA GLU A 9 -13.99 10.62 -4.55
C GLU A 9 -13.23 9.45 -3.94
N GLU A 10 -13.91 8.38 -3.52
CA GLU A 10 -13.32 7.29 -2.73
C GLU A 10 -12.50 6.28 -3.54
N GLY A 11 -12.70 6.28 -4.86
CA GLY A 11 -12.12 5.30 -5.78
C GLY A 11 -12.97 5.21 -7.05
N PRO A 12 -12.55 4.45 -8.07
CA PRO A 12 -13.37 4.19 -9.26
C PRO A 12 -14.68 3.46 -8.89
N ASP A 13 -15.83 4.12 -9.10
CA ASP A 13 -17.18 3.60 -8.82
C ASP A 13 -17.40 3.07 -7.37
N GLN A 14 -16.66 3.62 -6.40
CA GLN A 14 -16.79 3.26 -4.99
C GLN A 14 -17.74 4.24 -4.26
N TRP A 15 -18.96 3.78 -3.96
CA TRP A 15 -20.02 4.62 -3.38
C TRP A 15 -20.17 4.48 -1.85
N VAL A 16 -19.46 3.53 -1.24
CA VAL A 16 -19.51 3.20 0.20
C VAL A 16 -18.11 2.92 0.74
N GLY A 17 -17.96 2.88 2.07
CA GLY A 17 -16.66 2.64 2.73
C GLY A 17 -15.70 3.81 2.53
N GLN A 18 -16.22 5.03 2.66
CA GLN A 18 -15.46 6.27 2.44
C GLN A 18 -14.35 6.40 3.48
N MET A 19 -13.24 6.99 3.08
CA MET A 19 -12.18 7.34 4.02
C MET A 19 -12.34 8.79 4.47
N SER A 20 -12.05 9.07 5.76
CA SER A 20 -12.15 10.43 6.27
C SER A 20 -11.22 11.39 5.50
N PRO A 21 -11.61 12.66 5.29
CA PRO A 21 -10.80 13.64 4.58
C PRO A 21 -9.37 13.76 5.14
N ASP A 22 -9.21 13.70 6.47
CA ASP A 22 -7.92 13.82 7.15
C ASP A 22 -6.95 12.66 6.85
N ARG A 23 -7.46 11.54 6.32
CA ARG A 23 -6.67 10.36 5.95
C ARG A 23 -6.49 10.24 4.43
N LYS A 24 -7.12 11.11 3.65
CA LYS A 24 -7.26 10.96 2.20
C LYS A 24 -6.15 11.64 1.42
N TYR A 25 -4.92 11.25 1.72
CA TYR A 25 -3.73 11.74 1.02
C TYR A 25 -3.01 10.59 0.33
N MET A 26 -2.56 10.80 -0.91
CA MET A 26 -1.93 9.76 -1.73
C MET A 26 -0.67 9.18 -1.05
N ASP A 27 0.07 10.03 -0.33
CA ASP A 27 1.24 9.69 0.48
C ASP A 27 0.91 8.91 1.76
N SER A 28 -0.34 8.48 1.97
CA SER A 28 -0.77 7.82 3.21
C SER A 28 -1.73 6.64 3.00
N ILE A 29 -1.87 6.16 1.76
CA ILE A 29 -2.85 5.14 1.39
C ILE A 29 -2.16 3.94 0.74
N LEU A 30 -2.55 2.73 1.15
CA LEU A 30 -2.29 1.51 0.40
C LEU A 30 -3.50 1.17 -0.47
N LEU A 31 -3.34 1.18 -1.80
CA LEU A 31 -4.45 0.87 -2.69
C LEU A 31 -4.72 -0.63 -2.76
N CYS A 32 -6.00 -1.00 -2.67
CA CYS A 32 -6.44 -2.34 -3.00
C CYS A 32 -6.53 -2.48 -4.52
N LYS A 33 -5.80 -3.44 -5.09
CA LYS A 33 -5.78 -3.69 -6.54
C LYS A 33 -6.99 -4.48 -7.04
N SER A 34 -7.81 -5.02 -6.14
CA SER A 34 -8.97 -5.81 -6.52
C SER A 34 -10.24 -4.99 -6.46
N ASP A 35 -10.97 -4.97 -7.56
CA ASP A 35 -12.27 -4.36 -7.75
C ASP A 35 -13.44 -5.34 -7.58
N LYS A 36 -13.16 -6.64 -7.38
CA LYS A 36 -14.16 -7.72 -7.38
C LYS A 36 -15.31 -7.54 -6.38
N ALA A 37 -15.06 -6.85 -5.26
CA ALA A 37 -16.07 -6.58 -4.24
C ALA A 37 -16.93 -5.34 -4.56
N LEU A 38 -16.42 -4.40 -5.37
CA LEU A 38 -17.07 -3.12 -5.64
C LEU A 38 -18.48 -3.24 -6.20
N PRO A 39 -18.79 -4.15 -7.16
CA PRO A 39 -20.15 -4.29 -7.69
C PRO A 39 -21.18 -4.61 -6.61
N TYR A 40 -20.81 -5.46 -5.65
CA TYR A 40 -21.68 -5.96 -4.57
C TYR A 40 -21.84 -4.95 -3.43
N MET A 41 -20.79 -4.16 -3.13
CA MET A 41 -20.83 -3.12 -2.11
C MET A 41 -21.67 -1.91 -2.55
N SER A 42 -21.66 -1.59 -3.84
CA SER A 42 -22.33 -0.39 -4.39
C SER A 42 -23.81 -0.63 -4.77
N VAL A 43 -24.37 -1.82 -4.53
CA VAL A 43 -25.77 -2.15 -4.86
C VAL A 43 -26.72 -1.19 -4.15
N GLY A 44 -27.57 -0.48 -4.91
CA GLY A 44 -28.53 0.48 -4.38
C GLY A 44 -27.95 1.81 -3.88
N LYS A 45 -26.62 1.96 -3.86
CA LYS A 45 -25.91 3.15 -3.34
C LYS A 45 -25.39 4.09 -4.45
N ARG A 46 -25.39 3.63 -5.71
CA ARG A 46 -24.96 4.44 -6.87
C ARG A 46 -25.84 5.68 -7.08
N SER A 47 -25.22 6.82 -7.42
CA SER A 47 -25.98 8.02 -7.77
C SER A 47 -26.85 7.81 -9.00
N LYS A 48 -28.13 8.20 -8.87
CA LYS A 48 -29.12 8.20 -9.97
C LYS A 48 -29.20 9.55 -10.69
N SER A 49 -28.30 10.49 -10.38
CA SER A 49 -28.33 11.83 -10.98
C SER A 49 -28.10 11.78 -12.50
N TRP A 50 -28.68 12.72 -13.22
CA TRP A 50 -28.56 12.80 -14.67
C TRP A 50 -27.09 12.95 -15.12
N GLY A 51 -26.30 13.76 -14.42
CA GLY A 51 -24.87 13.90 -14.69
C GLY A 51 -24.08 12.59 -14.52
N ASN A 52 -24.40 11.78 -13.51
CA ASN A 52 -23.72 10.48 -13.34
C ASN A 52 -24.13 9.49 -14.45
N ARG A 53 -25.38 9.52 -14.92
CA ARG A 53 -25.84 8.69 -16.05
C ARG A 53 -25.10 9.01 -17.34
N ILE A 54 -24.91 10.29 -17.64
CA ILE A 54 -24.13 10.74 -18.80
C ILE A 54 -22.68 10.29 -18.66
N ARG A 55 -22.06 10.50 -17.50
CA ARG A 55 -20.69 10.05 -17.24
C ARG A 55 -20.53 8.55 -17.44
N SER A 56 -21.42 7.73 -16.88
CA SER A 56 -21.37 6.27 -17.04
C SER A 56 -21.50 5.83 -18.50
N PHE A 57 -22.28 6.56 -19.29
CA PHE A 57 -22.44 6.29 -20.72
C PHE A 57 -21.14 6.50 -21.50
N PHE A 58 -20.40 7.58 -21.22
CA PHE A 58 -19.12 7.86 -21.88
C PHE A 58 -17.95 7.02 -21.35
N MET A 59 -17.92 6.72 -20.05
CA MET A 59 -16.82 5.99 -19.40
C MET A 59 -16.91 4.47 -19.54
N ASN A 60 -18.00 3.94 -20.11
CA ASN A 60 -18.26 2.51 -20.39
C ASN A 60 -17.91 1.54 -19.22
N VAL A 61 -18.15 1.96 -17.97
CA VAL A 61 -17.94 1.10 -16.82
C VAL A 61 -19.08 0.09 -16.78
N LYS A 62 -18.77 -1.18 -17.11
CA LYS A 62 -19.75 -2.25 -17.05
C LYS A 62 -20.20 -2.43 -15.60
N ILE A 63 -21.47 -2.16 -15.34
CA ILE A 63 -22.08 -2.48 -14.05
C ILE A 63 -22.41 -3.98 -14.08
N GLU A 64 -21.66 -4.76 -13.32
CA GLU A 64 -21.93 -6.18 -13.19
C GLU A 64 -23.28 -6.42 -12.51
N ASP A 65 -24.10 -7.31 -13.10
CA ASP A 65 -25.32 -7.78 -12.46
C ASP A 65 -24.95 -8.74 -11.33
N THR A 66 -25.23 -8.32 -10.11
CA THR A 66 -24.92 -9.10 -8.91
C THR A 66 -25.93 -10.21 -8.65
N LYS A 67 -26.98 -10.36 -9.48
CA LYS A 67 -28.04 -11.37 -9.34
C LYS A 67 -28.70 -11.33 -7.95
N GLY A 68 -28.91 -10.12 -7.43
CA GLY A 68 -29.46 -9.88 -6.09
C GLY A 68 -28.47 -10.06 -4.94
N LYS A 69 -27.23 -10.48 -5.18
CA LYS A 69 -26.19 -10.54 -4.14
C LYS A 69 -25.71 -9.13 -3.79
N LYS A 70 -25.42 -8.91 -2.51
CA LYS A 70 -24.90 -7.64 -1.99
C LYS A 70 -23.87 -7.87 -0.89
N ILE A 71 -23.00 -6.89 -0.69
CA ILE A 71 -22.12 -6.79 0.48
C ILE A 71 -22.57 -5.56 1.26
N ASP A 72 -23.08 -5.77 2.47
CA ASP A 72 -23.42 -4.68 3.37
C ASP A 72 -22.14 -4.15 4.03
N VAL A 73 -21.84 -2.87 3.83
CA VAL A 73 -20.69 -2.18 4.42
C VAL A 73 -21.14 -1.43 5.66
N MET A 74 -20.43 -1.61 6.76
CA MET A 74 -20.72 -0.98 8.05
C MET A 74 -19.45 -0.61 8.80
N THR A 75 -19.60 0.32 9.73
CA THR A 75 -18.61 0.62 10.76
C THR A 75 -18.45 -0.56 11.71
N TRP A 76 -17.26 -0.74 12.29
CA TRP A 76 -17.03 -1.81 13.26
C TRP A 76 -17.97 -1.68 14.49
N PRO A 77 -18.60 -2.77 14.96
CA PRO A 77 -19.49 -2.72 16.11
C PRO A 77 -18.76 -2.30 17.39
N THR A 78 -19.48 -1.65 18.31
CA THR A 78 -18.92 -1.23 19.60
C THR A 78 -18.75 -2.39 20.55
N SER A 79 -19.62 -3.41 20.46
CA SER A 79 -19.51 -4.66 21.19
C SER A 79 -20.30 -5.78 20.50
N ILE A 80 -20.04 -7.01 20.94
CA ILE A 80 -20.87 -8.19 20.64
C ILE A 80 -21.38 -8.68 21.98
N ASP A 81 -22.70 -8.80 22.12
CA ASP A 81 -23.32 -9.24 23.36
C ASP A 81 -23.16 -10.75 23.60
N ARG A 82 -23.66 -11.23 24.75
CA ARG A 82 -23.59 -12.65 25.14
C ARG A 82 -24.36 -13.57 24.19
N ASP A 83 -25.34 -13.02 23.49
CA ASP A 83 -26.17 -13.75 22.53
C ASP A 83 -25.55 -13.73 21.12
N GLY A 84 -24.42 -13.05 20.94
CA GLY A 84 -23.69 -12.94 19.68
C GLY A 84 -24.17 -11.81 18.77
N ASN A 85 -25.02 -10.89 19.24
CA ASN A 85 -25.49 -9.78 18.41
C ASN A 85 -24.50 -8.61 18.47
N MET A 86 -24.21 -8.05 17.29
CA MET A 86 -23.42 -6.85 17.13
C MET A 86 -24.19 -5.60 17.54
N GLN A 87 -23.58 -4.79 18.41
CA GLN A 87 -24.14 -3.53 18.91
C GLN A 87 -23.46 -2.33 18.23
N PHE A 88 -24.25 -1.28 17.96
CA PHE A 88 -23.81 -0.10 17.24
C PHE A 88 -24.47 1.15 17.82
N ASP A 89 -23.67 2.09 18.35
CA ASP A 89 -24.20 3.29 18.99
C ASP A 89 -24.31 4.48 18.04
N ASN A 90 -23.37 4.62 17.08
CA ASN A 90 -23.28 5.77 16.17
C ASN A 90 -22.99 5.33 14.73
N LYS A 91 -24.02 4.90 14.00
CA LYS A 91 -23.88 4.50 12.59
C LYS A 91 -23.79 5.75 11.69
N PRO A 92 -22.71 5.92 10.89
CA PRO A 92 -22.67 6.98 9.90
C PRO A 92 -23.75 6.76 8.82
N PRO A 93 -24.26 7.82 8.17
CA PRO A 93 -25.30 7.70 7.14
C PRO A 93 -24.92 6.81 5.95
N SER A 94 -23.62 6.60 5.73
CA SER A 94 -23.10 5.73 4.68
C SER A 94 -23.30 4.24 4.97
N ASP A 95 -23.45 3.86 6.24
CA ASP A 95 -23.58 2.46 6.65
C ASP A 95 -24.83 1.79 6.06
N SER A 96 -24.75 0.48 5.98
CA SER A 96 -25.86 -0.36 5.53
C SER A 96 -26.82 -0.62 6.69
N THR A 97 -28.12 -0.69 6.38
CA THR A 97 -29.14 -1.09 7.35
C THR A 97 -29.23 -2.61 7.36
N LEU A 98 -28.88 -3.23 8.50
CA LEU A 98 -29.02 -4.66 8.71
C LEU A 98 -30.39 -5.02 9.27
N THR A 99 -30.89 -6.18 8.86
CA THR A 99 -32.01 -6.87 9.51
C THR A 99 -31.59 -7.42 10.88
N LYS A 100 -32.54 -7.82 11.72
CA LYS A 100 -32.24 -8.38 13.05
C LYS A 100 -31.39 -9.65 12.94
N GLU A 101 -31.70 -10.48 11.96
CA GLU A 101 -31.02 -11.73 11.68
C GLU A 101 -29.56 -11.50 11.28
N GLN A 102 -29.28 -10.43 10.52
CA GLN A 102 -27.92 -10.07 10.12
C GLN A 102 -27.06 -9.46 11.23
N LEU A 103 -27.65 -9.07 12.37
CA LEU A 103 -26.88 -8.55 13.52
C LEU A 103 -26.11 -9.66 14.25
N LYS A 104 -26.50 -10.92 14.06
CA LYS A 104 -25.84 -12.08 14.64
C LYS A 104 -25.08 -12.86 13.56
N PRO A 105 -23.77 -12.66 13.40
CA PRO A 105 -23.00 -13.35 12.38
C PRO A 105 -22.80 -14.82 12.74
N ASP A 106 -22.91 -15.71 11.75
CA ASP A 106 -22.55 -17.14 11.91
C ASP A 106 -21.03 -17.35 11.91
N VAL A 107 -20.30 -16.53 11.15
CA VAL A 107 -18.84 -16.60 10.98
C VAL A 107 -18.24 -15.21 11.07
N LEU A 108 -17.15 -15.09 11.82
CA LEU A 108 -16.37 -13.86 11.92
C LEU A 108 -14.98 -14.08 11.33
N VAL A 109 -14.61 -13.24 10.36
CA VAL A 109 -13.29 -13.29 9.70
C VAL A 109 -12.50 -12.04 10.06
N PHE A 110 -11.43 -12.22 10.84
CA PHE A 110 -10.51 -11.14 11.20
C PHE A 110 -9.43 -10.97 10.14
N ALA A 111 -9.67 -10.06 9.19
CA ALA A 111 -8.67 -9.65 8.19
C ALA A 111 -7.69 -8.60 8.75
N THR A 112 -7.13 -8.85 9.94
CA THR A 112 -6.31 -7.88 10.71
C THR A 112 -4.85 -7.77 10.25
N GLY A 113 -4.43 -8.60 9.31
CA GLY A 113 -3.08 -8.59 8.74
C GLY A 113 -2.17 -9.66 9.32
N TYR A 114 -0.85 -9.46 9.18
CA TYR A 114 0.18 -10.43 9.54
C TYR A 114 1.33 -9.75 10.27
N THR A 115 1.94 -10.45 11.22
CA THR A 115 3.24 -10.11 11.81
C THR A 115 4.37 -10.80 11.05
N ARG A 116 5.62 -10.40 11.32
CA ARG A 116 6.83 -10.98 10.71
C ARG A 116 7.71 -11.49 11.82
N ASP A 117 8.15 -12.74 11.71
CA ASP A 117 9.02 -13.39 12.68
C ASP A 117 9.99 -14.34 11.95
N PHE A 118 11.20 -14.49 12.50
CA PHE A 118 12.29 -15.27 11.90
C PHE A 118 12.89 -16.21 12.95
N PRO A 119 12.19 -17.30 13.31
CA PRO A 119 12.60 -18.17 14.43
C PRO A 119 13.89 -18.96 14.16
N PHE A 120 14.44 -18.87 12.95
CA PHE A 120 15.71 -19.46 12.57
C PHE A 120 16.92 -18.51 12.74
N LEU A 121 16.68 -17.25 13.11
CA LEU A 121 17.73 -16.28 13.44
C LEU A 121 17.83 -16.13 14.96
N ASP A 122 19.06 -16.15 15.48
CA ASP A 122 19.31 -15.88 16.89
C ASP A 122 19.00 -14.42 17.26
N ASN A 123 18.70 -14.18 18.54
CA ASN A 123 18.35 -12.85 19.06
C ASN A 123 19.49 -11.81 18.95
N GLU A 124 20.72 -12.25 18.63
CA GLU A 124 21.86 -11.38 18.39
C GLU A 124 21.76 -10.66 17.03
N TYR A 125 21.05 -11.24 16.06
CA TYR A 125 20.85 -10.63 14.75
C TYR A 125 19.84 -9.49 14.81
N PRO A 126 20.04 -8.42 14.01
CA PRO A 126 19.08 -7.34 13.93
C PRO A 126 17.76 -7.84 13.35
N THR A 127 16.65 -7.43 13.95
CA THR A 127 15.29 -7.67 13.45
C THR A 127 14.93 -6.75 12.28
N VAL A 128 13.90 -7.08 11.51
CA VAL A 128 13.32 -6.19 10.48
C VAL A 128 12.91 -4.82 11.03
N ALA A 129 12.57 -4.72 12.32
CA ALA A 129 12.24 -3.44 12.94
C ALA A 129 13.47 -2.52 13.10
N GLN A 130 14.67 -3.11 13.22
CA GLN A 130 15.92 -2.40 13.45
C GLN A 130 16.64 -1.98 12.16
N THR A 131 16.20 -2.44 10.99
CA THR A 131 16.76 -2.02 9.70
C THR A 131 16.48 -0.53 9.46
N ASN A 132 17.54 0.25 9.22
CA ASN A 132 17.46 1.70 9.00
C ASN A 132 18.11 2.13 7.68
N ILE A 133 18.98 1.32 7.07
CA ILE A 133 19.48 1.58 5.73
C ILE A 133 18.49 1.04 4.71
N ARG A 134 17.71 1.98 4.15
CA ARG A 134 16.66 1.71 3.15
C ARG A 134 15.72 0.58 3.54
N GLU A 135 15.52 0.36 4.83
CA GLU A 135 14.67 -0.71 5.36
C GLU A 135 15.12 -2.12 4.94
N ILE A 136 16.42 -2.28 4.61
CA ILE A 136 17.04 -3.53 4.17
C ILE A 136 17.93 -4.10 5.28
N TYR A 137 18.89 -3.31 5.78
CA TYR A 137 19.84 -3.76 6.80
C TYR A 137 20.05 -2.70 7.87
N LYS A 138 20.74 -3.06 8.95
CA LYS A 138 21.06 -2.18 10.07
C LYS A 138 22.40 -1.50 9.82
N GLU A 139 22.46 -0.20 10.00
CA GLU A 139 23.71 0.57 9.94
C GLU A 139 24.75 -0.02 10.91
N GLY A 140 25.99 -0.16 10.43
CA GLY A 140 27.06 -0.83 11.15
C GLY A 140 27.07 -2.36 11.05
N ASP A 141 26.02 -2.97 10.49
CA ASP A 141 25.94 -4.42 10.26
C ASP A 141 25.30 -4.73 8.90
N VAL A 142 26.14 -4.79 7.87
CA VAL A 142 25.74 -5.13 6.49
C VAL A 142 25.65 -6.65 6.26
N THR A 143 26.04 -7.47 7.25
CA THR A 143 26.18 -8.92 7.07
C THR A 143 24.82 -9.64 6.92
N LEU A 144 23.73 -9.00 7.36
CA LEU A 144 22.36 -9.49 7.23
C LEU A 144 21.46 -8.45 6.54
N GLY A 145 20.80 -8.86 5.45
CA GLY A 145 19.85 -8.04 4.71
C GLY A 145 18.46 -8.68 4.62
N TYR A 146 17.42 -7.89 4.87
CA TYR A 146 16.02 -8.26 4.73
C TYR A 146 15.45 -7.76 3.41
N ILE A 147 15.17 -8.68 2.49
CA ILE A 147 14.73 -8.36 1.13
C ILE A 147 13.22 -8.62 0.97
N GLY A 148 12.50 -7.69 0.34
CA GLY A 148 11.07 -7.81 0.05
C GLY A 148 10.13 -7.45 1.21
N PHE A 149 10.65 -6.85 2.28
CA PHE A 149 9.86 -6.51 3.48
C PHE A 149 9.29 -5.09 3.50
N VAL A 150 9.45 -4.32 2.40
CA VAL A 150 8.76 -3.05 2.17
C VAL A 150 7.42 -3.28 1.46
N ARG A 151 6.43 -2.44 1.73
CA ARG A 151 5.09 -2.53 1.15
C ARG A 151 4.80 -1.33 0.24
N PRO A 152 4.90 -1.46 -1.09
CA PRO A 152 4.55 -0.34 -1.96
C PRO A 152 3.07 0.04 -1.86
N SER A 153 2.76 1.34 -1.91
CA SER A 153 1.39 1.89 -1.98
C SER A 153 0.64 1.42 -3.22
N ILE A 154 1.33 1.48 -4.36
CA ILE A 154 0.94 1.03 -5.69
C ILE A 154 2.20 0.41 -6.31
N GLY A 155 2.08 -0.65 -7.12
CA GLY A 155 3.25 -1.31 -7.72
C GLY A 155 3.58 -2.66 -7.09
N ALA A 156 4.67 -3.27 -7.54
CA ALA A 156 5.00 -4.67 -7.27
C ALA A 156 6.21 -4.79 -6.34
N ILE A 157 6.17 -5.76 -5.41
CA ILE A 157 7.30 -6.05 -4.51
C ILE A 157 8.49 -6.67 -5.25
N PRO A 158 8.33 -7.60 -6.22
CA PRO A 158 9.47 -8.22 -6.90
C PRO A 158 10.54 -7.27 -7.47
N PRO A 159 10.19 -6.19 -8.23
CA PRO A 159 11.22 -5.26 -8.71
C PRO A 159 11.90 -4.46 -7.59
N LEU A 160 11.18 -4.16 -6.50
CA LEU A 160 11.81 -3.53 -5.33
C LEU A 160 12.76 -4.49 -4.63
N ALA A 161 12.36 -5.75 -4.45
CA ALA A 161 13.18 -6.80 -3.87
C ALA A 161 14.46 -7.03 -4.69
N GLU A 162 14.39 -6.98 -6.01
CA GLU A 162 15.55 -7.03 -6.89
C GLU A 162 16.52 -5.86 -6.63
N LEU A 163 16.03 -4.62 -6.63
CA LEU A 163 16.86 -3.45 -6.35
C LEU A 163 17.42 -3.46 -4.91
N GLN A 164 16.64 -3.91 -3.94
CA GLN A 164 17.08 -4.09 -2.55
C GLN A 164 18.23 -5.09 -2.48
N ALA A 165 18.12 -6.21 -3.19
CA ALA A 165 19.17 -7.24 -3.24
C ALA A 165 20.43 -6.70 -3.93
N GLN A 166 20.30 -5.99 -5.05
CA GLN A 166 21.43 -5.35 -5.72
C GLN A 166 22.17 -4.38 -4.81
N LEU A 167 21.45 -3.49 -4.11
CA LEU A 167 22.04 -2.55 -3.16
C LEU A 167 22.76 -3.27 -2.01
N TRP A 168 22.08 -4.23 -1.38
CA TRP A 168 22.64 -4.96 -0.25
C TRP A 168 23.88 -5.76 -0.64
N VAL A 169 23.83 -6.50 -1.75
CA VAL A 169 24.97 -7.28 -2.25
C VAL A 169 26.14 -6.35 -2.61
N LEU A 170 25.88 -5.21 -3.26
CA LEU A 170 26.91 -4.22 -3.56
C LEU A 170 27.61 -3.75 -2.27
N HIS A 171 26.85 -3.35 -1.26
CA HIS A 171 27.42 -2.88 0.01
C HIS A 171 28.11 -4.00 0.81
N LEU A 172 27.61 -5.23 0.75
CA LEU A 172 28.24 -6.40 1.35
C LEU A 172 29.61 -6.66 0.71
N LEU A 173 29.68 -6.62 -0.62
CA LEU A 173 30.94 -6.79 -1.36
C LEU A 173 31.92 -5.65 -1.11
N GLN A 174 31.46 -4.40 -1.07
CA GLN A 174 32.29 -3.24 -0.72
C GLN A 174 32.85 -3.35 0.70
N HIS A 175 32.06 -3.88 1.63
CA HIS A 175 32.49 -4.12 3.01
C HIS A 175 33.53 -5.25 3.11
N GLN A 176 33.33 -6.36 2.38
CA GLN A 176 34.21 -7.53 2.44
C GLN A 176 35.49 -7.35 1.60
N TYR A 177 35.40 -6.66 0.47
CA TYR A 177 36.45 -6.51 -0.55
C TYR A 177 36.59 -5.05 -0.99
N PRO A 178 36.95 -4.13 -0.08
CA PRO A 178 36.94 -2.68 -0.35
C PRO A 178 37.95 -2.22 -1.41
N ARG A 179 38.98 -3.04 -1.71
CA ARG A 179 39.97 -2.71 -2.75
C ARG A 179 39.49 -3.13 -4.13
N GLU A 180 38.81 -4.26 -4.21
CA GLU A 180 38.32 -4.90 -5.43
C GLU A 180 36.99 -4.28 -5.88
N VAL A 181 36.14 -3.89 -4.93
CA VAL A 181 34.87 -3.22 -5.17
C VAL A 181 34.90 -1.86 -4.48
N PRO A 182 35.60 -0.86 -5.05
CA PRO A 182 35.61 0.48 -4.47
C PRO A 182 34.27 1.18 -4.72
N SER A 183 33.90 2.12 -3.85
CA SER A 183 32.67 2.93 -3.97
C SER A 183 32.75 4.02 -5.05
N VAL A 184 33.21 3.66 -6.25
CA VAL A 184 33.34 4.57 -7.39
C VAL A 184 32.03 4.56 -8.18
N ARG A 185 31.50 5.74 -8.50
CA ARG A 185 30.30 5.92 -9.32
C ARG A 185 30.66 6.15 -10.78
N ASP A 186 29.80 5.67 -11.69
CA ASP A 186 29.90 5.98 -13.11
C ASP A 186 29.68 7.49 -13.35
N SER A 187 30.47 8.08 -14.24
CA SER A 187 30.35 9.50 -14.61
C SER A 187 28.97 9.91 -15.16
N ASN A 188 28.20 8.96 -15.68
CA ASN A 188 26.85 9.14 -16.21
C ASN A 188 25.75 8.87 -15.19
N ALA A 189 26.09 8.36 -14.00
CA ALA A 189 25.16 8.22 -12.90
C ALA A 189 24.80 9.59 -12.32
N LEU A 190 23.59 9.71 -11.81
CA LEU A 190 23.19 10.87 -11.02
C LEU A 190 23.85 10.83 -9.63
N GLU A 191 24.10 12.01 -9.07
CA GLU A 191 24.50 12.12 -7.68
C GLU A 191 23.38 11.63 -6.77
N SER A 192 23.73 10.90 -5.71
CA SER A 192 22.72 10.47 -4.74
C SER A 192 22.27 11.63 -3.87
N TYR A 193 20.97 11.67 -3.66
CA TYR A 193 20.28 12.53 -2.71
C TYR A 193 19.17 11.71 -2.05
N ASN A 194 18.67 12.20 -0.92
CA ASN A 194 17.60 11.54 -0.19
C ASN A 194 16.24 12.05 -0.67
N LEU A 195 15.41 11.12 -1.14
CA LEU A 195 14.00 11.31 -1.40
C LEU A 195 13.19 10.85 -0.21
N ASP A 196 12.07 11.54 -0.03
CA ASP A 196 11.01 11.09 0.84
C ASP A 196 10.12 10.11 0.08
N TYR A 197 10.39 8.81 0.30
CA TYR A 197 9.64 7.71 -0.29
C TYR A 197 8.68 7.05 0.70
N ARG A 198 8.61 7.53 1.96
CA ARG A 198 7.83 6.85 3.01
C ARG A 198 6.37 7.27 2.91
N LEU A 199 5.46 6.35 3.26
CA LEU A 199 4.07 6.75 3.46
C LEU A 199 3.92 7.45 4.82
N HIS A 200 3.34 8.64 4.79
CA HIS A 200 3.15 9.47 5.96
C HIS A 200 2.01 8.98 6.86
N PRO A 201 2.19 9.08 8.19
CA PRO A 201 1.11 8.84 9.14
C PRO A 201 0.03 9.91 8.98
N ARG A 202 -1.23 9.49 9.02
CA ARG A 202 -2.40 10.39 8.98
C ARG A 202 -3.47 9.91 9.96
N GLY A 203 -4.01 10.83 10.74
CA GLY A 203 -4.85 10.50 11.90
C GLY A 203 -4.09 9.60 12.88
N ASN A 204 -4.73 8.55 13.38
CA ASN A 204 -4.15 7.62 14.36
C ASN A 204 -3.53 6.37 13.70
N TYR A 205 -3.10 6.45 12.44
CA TYR A 205 -2.64 5.29 11.69
C TYR A 205 -1.37 5.60 10.86
N SER A 206 -0.37 4.72 10.96
CA SER A 206 0.88 4.79 10.22
C SER A 206 1.12 3.50 9.43
N PHE A 207 0.96 3.55 8.10
CA PHE A 207 1.32 2.40 7.24
C PHE A 207 2.82 2.17 7.18
N TYR A 208 3.63 3.23 7.31
CA TYR A 208 5.07 3.10 7.32
C TYR A 208 5.56 2.32 8.56
N GLU A 209 5.09 2.65 9.75
CA GLU A 209 5.49 1.95 10.98
C GLU A 209 4.98 0.50 10.99
N THR A 210 3.71 0.30 10.65
CA THR A 210 3.06 -1.02 10.75
C THR A 210 3.47 -1.97 9.62
N LYS A 211 3.67 -1.46 8.40
CA LYS A 211 3.85 -2.26 7.18
C LYS A 211 5.07 -1.90 6.35
N ARG A 212 5.94 -0.98 6.81
CA ARG A 212 7.06 -0.44 6.02
C ARG A 212 6.60 0.06 4.66
N ALA A 213 5.49 0.80 4.66
CA ALA A 213 4.87 1.24 3.44
C ALA A 213 5.63 2.38 2.76
N VAL A 214 5.84 2.26 1.46
CA VAL A 214 6.63 3.20 0.65
C VAL A 214 5.92 3.57 -0.65
N ASP A 215 6.21 4.74 -1.20
CA ASP A 215 5.95 5.04 -2.60
C ASP A 215 6.89 4.22 -3.48
N HIS A 216 6.33 3.50 -4.45
CA HIS A 216 7.08 2.48 -5.19
C HIS A 216 8.15 3.08 -6.09
N GLU A 217 7.80 4.08 -6.88
CA GLU A 217 8.70 4.71 -7.84
C GLU A 217 9.79 5.50 -7.12
N SER A 218 9.42 6.27 -6.10
CA SER A 218 10.37 7.06 -5.31
C SER A 218 11.36 6.15 -4.57
N TYR A 219 10.90 5.01 -4.02
CA TYR A 219 11.78 4.05 -3.37
C TYR A 219 12.69 3.33 -4.38
N ALA A 220 12.15 2.86 -5.51
CA ALA A 220 12.95 2.24 -6.56
C ALA A 220 14.04 3.18 -7.08
N TYR A 221 13.68 4.44 -7.34
CA TYR A 221 14.61 5.44 -7.81
C TYR A 221 15.64 5.82 -6.73
N GLN A 222 15.25 5.88 -5.45
CA GLN A 222 16.22 6.04 -4.35
C GLN A 222 17.25 4.90 -4.32
N LEU A 223 16.82 3.65 -4.46
CA LEU A 223 17.75 2.52 -4.54
C LEU A 223 18.66 2.63 -5.76
N ALA A 224 18.14 3.04 -6.92
CA ALA A 224 18.93 3.25 -8.12
C ALA A 224 19.97 4.38 -7.96
N LEU A 225 19.64 5.46 -7.26
CA LEU A 225 20.60 6.52 -6.89
C LEU A 225 21.73 5.98 -6.02
N ASP A 226 21.40 5.15 -5.03
CA ASP A 226 22.37 4.61 -4.09
C ASP A 226 23.32 3.62 -4.76
N ILE A 227 22.79 2.74 -5.63
CA ILE A 227 23.56 1.81 -6.47
C ILE A 227 24.41 2.56 -7.52
N GLY A 228 24.02 3.78 -7.89
CA GLY A 228 24.64 4.52 -9.01
C GLY A 228 24.14 4.04 -10.39
N SER A 229 22.95 3.44 -10.45
CA SER A 229 22.32 2.97 -11.68
C SER A 229 21.26 3.93 -12.24
N ALA A 230 20.91 5.00 -11.52
CA ALA A 230 20.00 6.04 -12.00
C ALA A 230 20.65 6.86 -13.14
N PRO A 231 20.13 6.79 -14.39
CA PRO A 231 20.77 7.43 -15.52
C PRO A 231 20.42 8.91 -15.63
N LYS A 232 21.36 9.72 -16.11
CA LYS A 232 21.06 11.09 -16.59
C LYS A 232 20.15 11.01 -17.83
N ALA A 233 19.16 11.91 -17.92
CA ALA A 233 18.23 11.96 -19.06
C ALA A 233 18.96 12.04 -20.43
N GLY A 234 20.03 12.84 -20.51
CA GLY A 234 20.84 12.95 -21.74
C GLY A 234 21.62 11.68 -22.11
N SER A 235 21.90 10.79 -21.14
CA SER A 235 22.51 9.48 -21.41
C SER A 235 21.51 8.52 -22.05
N VAL A 236 20.25 8.54 -21.56
CA VAL A 236 19.15 7.74 -22.13
C VAL A 236 18.85 8.19 -23.56
N MET A 237 18.73 9.50 -23.80
CA MET A 237 18.44 10.06 -25.13
C MET A 237 19.49 9.74 -26.20
N LYS A 238 20.76 9.52 -25.82
CA LYS A 238 21.83 9.16 -26.78
C LYS A 238 21.78 7.70 -27.23
N LYS A 239 21.02 6.85 -26.53
CA LYS A 239 20.96 5.40 -26.76
C LYS A 239 19.65 4.93 -27.41
N GLY A 240 18.64 5.80 -27.53
CA GLY A 240 17.37 5.54 -28.20
C GLY A 240 17.29 6.29 -29.53
#